data_AF-A0A1H4DH79-F1
#
_entry.id   AF-A0A1H4DH79-F1
#
_cell.length_a   1.000
_cell.length_b   1.000
_cell.length_c   1.000
_cell.angle_alpha   90.00
_cell.angle_beta   90.00
_cell.angle_gamma   90.00
#
_symmetry.space_group_name_H-M   'P 1'
#
loop_
_entity.id
_entity.type
_entity.pdbx_description
1 polymer ?
#
loop_
_entity_poly.entity_id
_entity_poly.type
_entity_poly.pdbx_seq_one_letter_code
_entity_poly.pdbx_strand_id
1 'polypeptide(L)'
;MFDSKRLISLLLIMFAVSGCAVQYDNVTLTPEGNPRLQNLTPKMKQRIDELNHALIALDPAIVDPREAQSVAHDAFVYPMYLANDWGLTWPPVFHNTLRNSKQRKAGLCVDWARAMRARMRTKNLKTFDLYWGVAYKGNPWREHSTLIVTAKGKPFETGILLDPWRNSGDLYWSTIKNDLQYPWKYFEGPG
;
A
#
# COMPACT_ATOMS: atom_id res chain seq x y z
N MET A 1 -28.01 15.36 -46.57
CA MET A 1 -28.08 16.09 -45.29
C MET A 1 -27.85 15.06 -44.18
N PHE A 2 -26.60 14.89 -43.74
CA PHE A 2 -26.25 13.90 -42.73
C PHE A 2 -26.78 14.37 -41.37
N ASP A 3 -27.67 13.58 -40.77
CA ASP A 3 -28.33 13.87 -39.50
C ASP A 3 -27.32 13.73 -38.34
N SER A 4 -26.63 14.83 -38.04
CA SER A 4 -25.56 14.92 -37.02
C SER A 4 -26.03 14.57 -35.61
N LYS A 5 -27.34 14.51 -35.36
CA LYS A 5 -27.91 14.18 -34.05
C LYS A 5 -27.84 12.68 -33.73
N ARG A 6 -27.74 11.81 -34.75
CA ARG A 6 -27.58 10.36 -34.55
C ARG A 6 -26.12 9.92 -34.39
N LEU A 7 -25.15 10.70 -34.88
CA LEU A 7 -23.73 10.43 -34.65
C LEU A 7 -23.29 10.78 -33.22
N ILE A 8 -23.91 11.77 -32.57
CA ILE A 8 -23.56 12.18 -31.21
C ILE A 8 -24.07 11.16 -30.16
N SER A 9 -25.17 10.46 -30.43
CA SER A 9 -25.72 9.45 -29.52
C SER A 9 -24.96 8.11 -29.54
N LEU A 10 -24.13 7.87 -30.57
CA LEU A 10 -23.29 6.67 -30.68
C LEU A 10 -21.82 6.90 -30.27
N LEU A 11 -21.41 8.15 -30.00
CA LEU A 11 -20.04 8.46 -29.56
C LEU A 11 -19.88 8.57 -28.03
N LEU A 12 -20.96 8.38 -27.25
CA LEU A 12 -20.92 8.45 -25.79
C LEU A 12 -20.80 7.09 -25.08
N ILE A 13 -20.66 6.00 -25.84
CA ILE A 13 -20.48 4.64 -25.32
C ILE A 13 -19.18 4.10 -25.88
N MET A 14 -18.02 4.54 -25.38
CA MET A 14 -16.71 3.87 -25.57
C MET A 14 -15.59 4.52 -24.71
N PHE A 15 -15.92 5.01 -23.52
CA PHE A 15 -14.94 5.10 -22.43
C PHE A 15 -15.35 4.11 -21.34
N ALA A 16 -15.43 2.83 -21.71
CA ALA A 16 -15.35 1.77 -20.72
C ALA A 16 -13.91 1.78 -20.20
N VAL A 17 -13.64 2.54 -19.14
CA VAL A 17 -12.43 2.36 -18.35
C VAL A 17 -12.50 0.93 -17.84
N SER A 18 -11.81 0.02 -18.52
CA SER A 18 -11.83 -1.41 -18.24
C SER A 18 -11.14 -1.64 -16.89
N GLY A 19 -11.92 -1.60 -15.82
CA GLY A 19 -11.45 -1.94 -14.49
C GLY A 19 -11.19 -3.44 -14.41
N CYS A 20 -9.95 -3.84 -14.09
CA CYS A 20 -9.63 -5.23 -13.81
C CYS A 20 -9.80 -5.48 -12.31
N ALA A 21 -10.55 -6.51 -11.92
CA ALA A 21 -10.57 -6.95 -10.54
C ALA A 21 -9.15 -7.41 -10.14
N VAL A 22 -8.69 -7.00 -8.96
CA VAL A 22 -7.46 -7.50 -8.36
C VAL A 22 -7.84 -8.54 -7.32
N GLN A 23 -7.39 -9.77 -7.52
CA GLN A 23 -7.69 -10.90 -6.64
C GLN A 23 -6.45 -11.79 -6.46
N TYR A 24 -6.30 -12.34 -5.26
CA TYR A 24 -5.22 -13.24 -4.86
C TYR A 24 -5.80 -14.51 -4.23
N ASP A 25 -5.67 -15.65 -4.90
CA ASP A 25 -6.33 -16.89 -4.44
C ASP A 25 -5.61 -17.60 -3.29
N ASN A 26 -4.35 -17.24 -3.02
CA ASN A 26 -3.46 -17.95 -2.10
C ASN A 26 -3.22 -17.22 -0.77
N VAL A 27 -4.07 -16.25 -0.39
CA VAL A 27 -3.91 -15.46 0.83
C VAL A 27 -5.09 -15.60 1.79
N THR A 28 -4.81 -15.82 3.08
CA THR A 28 -5.82 -15.90 4.14
C THR A 28 -5.33 -15.19 5.41
N LEU A 29 -6.25 -14.89 6.34
CA LEU A 29 -5.91 -14.52 7.72
C LEU A 29 -6.06 -15.74 8.64
N THR A 30 -5.14 -15.90 9.59
CA THR A 30 -5.35 -16.82 10.71
C THR A 30 -6.44 -16.29 11.66
N PRO A 31 -6.96 -17.11 12.59
CA PRO A 31 -7.88 -16.63 13.62
C PRO A 31 -7.33 -15.46 14.45
N GLU A 32 -6.01 -15.38 14.61
CA GLU A 32 -5.30 -14.29 15.31
C GLU A 32 -5.06 -13.07 14.38
N GLY A 33 -5.60 -13.08 13.17
CA GLY A 33 -5.52 -12.00 12.20
C GLY A 33 -4.19 -11.92 11.44
N ASN A 34 -3.33 -12.94 11.50
CA ASN A 34 -2.05 -12.92 10.81
C ASN A 34 -2.20 -13.29 9.33
N PRO A 35 -1.67 -12.50 8.38
CA PRO A 35 -1.73 -12.85 6.97
C PRO A 35 -0.83 -14.06 6.68
N ARG A 36 -1.33 -15.00 5.87
CA ARG A 36 -0.59 -16.16 5.41
C ARG A 36 -0.75 -16.36 3.92
N LEU A 37 0.35 -16.68 3.26
CA LEU A 37 0.32 -17.26 1.92
C LEU A 37 0.34 -18.78 2.01
N GLN A 38 -0.58 -19.44 1.30
CA GLN A 38 -0.60 -20.90 1.19
C GLN A 38 0.63 -21.41 0.43
N ASN A 39 1.00 -20.70 -0.65
CA ASN A 39 2.16 -21.00 -1.48
C ASN A 39 3.04 -19.75 -1.62
N LEU A 40 4.25 -19.80 -1.05
CA LEU A 40 5.25 -18.75 -1.20
C LEU A 40 6.10 -19.02 -2.44
N THR A 41 5.87 -18.26 -3.51
CA THR A 41 6.66 -18.39 -4.74
C THR A 41 8.11 -17.91 -4.52
N PRO A 42 9.10 -18.43 -5.28
CA PRO A 42 10.48 -17.95 -5.18
C PRO A 42 10.61 -16.44 -5.39
N LYS A 43 9.85 -15.88 -6.33
CA LYS A 43 9.81 -14.43 -6.60
C LYS A 43 9.28 -13.64 -5.40
N MET A 44 8.20 -14.11 -4.76
CA MET A 44 7.66 -13.45 -3.57
C MET A 44 8.64 -13.55 -2.40
N LYS A 45 9.26 -14.71 -2.19
CA LYS A 45 10.31 -14.91 -1.19
C LYS A 45 11.45 -13.92 -1.40
N GLN A 46 11.96 -13.80 -2.62
CA GLN A 46 13.03 -12.86 -2.96
C GLN A 46 12.65 -11.42 -2.62
N ARG A 47 11.45 -10.96 -2.99
CA ARG A 47 10.98 -9.59 -2.70
C ARG A 47 10.86 -9.33 -1.19
N ILE A 48 10.38 -10.31 -0.43
CA ILE A 48 10.33 -10.24 1.04
C ILE A 48 11.75 -10.15 1.61
N ASP A 49 12.67 -10.99 1.13
CA ASP A 49 14.07 -11.01 1.59
C ASP A 49 14.78 -9.68 1.27
N GLU A 50 14.53 -9.09 0.10
CA GLU A 50 15.07 -7.77 -0.29
C GLU A 50 14.60 -6.66 0.65
N LEU A 51 13.29 -6.60 0.95
CA LEU A 51 12.75 -5.63 1.90
C LEU A 51 13.26 -5.89 3.33
N ASN A 52 13.37 -7.16 3.74
CA ASN A 52 13.94 -7.53 5.03
C ASN A 52 15.36 -6.99 5.19
N HIS A 53 16.23 -7.20 4.20
CA HIS A 53 17.59 -6.65 4.22
C HIS A 53 17.61 -5.12 4.25
N ALA A 54 16.72 -4.45 3.49
CA ALA A 54 16.61 -3.00 3.52
C ALA A 54 16.17 -2.46 4.89
N LEU A 55 15.25 -3.15 5.56
CA LEU A 55 14.79 -2.80 6.91
C LEU A 55 15.91 -2.97 7.95
N ILE A 56 16.69 -4.06 7.87
CA ILE A 56 17.86 -4.26 8.73
C ILE A 56 18.90 -3.15 8.49
N ALA A 57 19.09 -2.76 7.23
CA ALA A 57 20.05 -1.72 6.85
C ALA A 57 19.67 -0.31 7.33
N LEU A 58 18.44 -0.07 7.84
CA LEU A 58 18.07 1.20 8.46
C LEU A 58 18.94 1.53 9.67
N ASP A 59 19.22 0.54 10.52
CA ASP A 59 20.24 0.60 11.57
C ASP A 59 20.58 -0.84 12.03
N PRO A 60 21.64 -1.46 11.47
CA PRO A 60 22.02 -2.83 11.79
C PRO A 60 22.39 -3.06 13.26
N ALA A 61 22.68 -2.01 14.03
CA ALA A 61 23.06 -2.13 15.43
C ALA A 61 21.85 -2.32 16.35
N ILE A 62 20.65 -1.89 15.95
CA ILE A 62 19.45 -1.94 16.80
C ILE A 62 18.29 -2.74 16.20
N VAL A 63 18.23 -2.90 14.88
CA VAL A 63 17.12 -3.60 14.22
C VAL A 63 17.18 -5.11 14.49
N ASP A 64 16.12 -5.67 15.07
CA ASP A 64 16.00 -7.14 15.24
C ASP A 64 15.64 -7.76 13.89
N PRO A 65 16.46 -8.67 13.34
CA PRO A 65 16.17 -9.33 12.06
C PRO A 65 14.82 -10.07 12.03
N ARG A 66 14.32 -10.53 13.17
CA ARG A 66 13.01 -11.19 13.27
C ARG A 66 11.86 -10.18 13.14
N GLU A 67 12.01 -8.99 13.70
CA GLU A 67 11.06 -7.89 13.50
C GLU A 67 11.06 -7.45 12.03
N ALA A 68 12.25 -7.27 11.45
CA ALA A 68 12.41 -6.88 10.05
C ALA A 68 11.74 -7.90 9.10
N GLN A 69 11.97 -9.19 9.33
CA GLN A 69 11.34 -10.26 8.54
C GLN A 69 9.81 -10.25 8.70
N SER A 70 9.31 -10.03 9.93
CA SER A 70 7.88 -9.97 10.22
C SER A 70 7.19 -8.77 9.58
N VAL A 71 7.85 -7.60 9.55
CA VAL A 71 7.38 -6.39 8.86
C VAL A 71 7.42 -6.60 7.36
N ALA A 72 8.52 -7.09 6.79
CA ALA A 72 8.67 -7.33 5.36
C ALA A 72 7.60 -8.30 4.85
N HIS A 73 7.38 -9.41 5.55
CA HIS A 73 6.36 -10.39 5.20
C HIS A 73 4.96 -9.75 5.16
N ASP A 74 4.53 -9.10 6.26
CA ASP A 74 3.18 -8.52 6.30
C ASP A 74 3.03 -7.35 5.34
N ALA A 75 4.11 -6.63 5.02
CA ALA A 75 4.08 -5.55 4.04
C ALA A 75 3.70 -6.03 2.65
N PHE A 76 4.10 -7.24 2.26
CA PHE A 76 3.70 -7.85 0.99
C PHE A 76 2.37 -8.59 1.08
N VAL A 77 2.16 -9.38 2.14
CA VAL A 77 1.05 -10.33 2.18
C VAL A 77 -0.25 -9.69 2.67
N TYR A 78 -0.20 -8.79 3.64
CA TYR A 78 -1.42 -8.19 4.17
C TYR A 78 -2.18 -7.38 3.11
N PRO A 79 -1.52 -6.61 2.22
CA PRO A 79 -2.21 -5.95 1.14
C PRO A 79 -2.94 -6.86 0.16
N MET A 80 -2.42 -8.07 -0.09
CA MET A 80 -3.08 -9.05 -0.93
C MET A 80 -4.42 -9.48 -0.33
N TYR A 81 -4.45 -9.71 0.99
CA TYR A 81 -5.71 -9.98 1.69
C TYR A 81 -6.67 -8.78 1.60
N LEU A 82 -6.19 -7.57 1.86
CA LEU A 82 -7.01 -6.36 1.79
C LEU A 82 -7.56 -6.13 0.37
N ALA A 83 -6.80 -6.44 -0.67
CA ALA A 83 -7.27 -6.31 -2.05
C ALA A 83 -8.51 -7.19 -2.31
N ASN A 84 -8.49 -8.44 -1.85
CA ASN A 84 -9.65 -9.34 -1.91
C ASN A 84 -10.80 -8.80 -1.07
N ASP A 85 -10.51 -8.47 0.18
CA ASP A 85 -11.48 -8.03 1.18
C ASP A 85 -12.22 -6.77 0.71
N TRP A 86 -11.50 -5.84 0.06
CA TRP A 86 -12.01 -4.54 -0.40
C TRP A 86 -12.59 -4.59 -1.81
N GLY A 87 -12.53 -5.74 -2.49
CA GLY A 87 -12.97 -5.88 -3.89
C GLY A 87 -12.20 -4.94 -4.81
N LEU A 88 -10.88 -4.93 -4.67
CA LEU A 88 -10.01 -3.96 -5.31
C LEU A 88 -10.11 -4.02 -6.84
N THR A 89 -9.93 -2.87 -7.49
CA THR A 89 -10.04 -2.75 -8.94
C THR A 89 -8.86 -1.92 -9.44
N TRP A 90 -8.18 -2.39 -10.47
CA TRP A 90 -7.16 -1.62 -11.15
C TRP A 90 -7.80 -0.84 -12.31
N PRO A 91 -7.43 0.42 -12.58
CA PRO A 91 -6.37 1.20 -11.91
C PRO A 91 -6.82 1.86 -10.58
N PRO A 92 -5.89 2.29 -9.72
CA PRO A 92 -6.21 2.92 -8.43
C PRO A 92 -7.18 4.10 -8.53
N VAL A 93 -7.04 4.93 -9.57
CA VAL A 93 -7.93 6.08 -9.80
C VAL A 93 -9.38 5.63 -10.04
N PHE A 94 -9.58 4.53 -10.77
CA PHE A 94 -10.92 3.99 -11.00
C PHE A 94 -11.51 3.43 -9.69
N HIS A 95 -10.70 2.72 -8.89
CA HIS A 95 -11.15 2.26 -7.58
C HIS A 95 -11.48 3.39 -6.62
N ASN A 96 -10.72 4.49 -6.64
CA ASN A 96 -11.02 5.68 -5.83
C ASN A 96 -12.40 6.24 -6.16
N THR A 97 -12.79 6.28 -7.44
CA THR A 97 -14.16 6.67 -7.86
C THR A 97 -15.20 5.73 -7.27
N LEU A 98 -15.01 4.42 -7.39
CA LEU A 98 -15.94 3.42 -6.85
C LEU A 98 -16.08 3.54 -5.33
N ARG A 99 -14.96 3.68 -4.60
CA ARG A 99 -14.94 3.89 -3.15
C ARG A 99 -15.68 5.18 -2.77
N ASN A 100 -15.41 6.30 -3.45
CA ASN A 100 -16.09 7.57 -3.15
C ASN A 100 -17.60 7.54 -3.44
N SER A 101 -18.04 6.74 -4.42
CA SER A 101 -19.45 6.43 -4.66
C SER A 101 -20.05 5.35 -3.72
N LYS A 102 -19.31 4.93 -2.69
CA LYS A 102 -19.72 3.90 -1.71
C LYS A 102 -19.97 2.50 -2.30
N GLN A 103 -19.42 2.20 -3.48
CA GLN A 103 -19.49 0.87 -4.11
C GLN A 103 -18.36 -0.08 -3.68
N ARG A 104 -17.37 0.45 -2.96
CA ARG A 104 -16.26 -0.28 -2.35
C ARG A 104 -16.09 0.22 -0.92
N LYS A 105 -15.73 -0.69 -0.01
CA LYS A 105 -15.68 -0.38 1.42
C LYS A 105 -14.46 0.43 1.85
N ALA A 106 -13.34 0.26 1.15
CA ALA A 106 -12.05 0.90 1.41
C ALA A 106 -11.19 0.82 0.15
N GLY A 107 -10.01 1.45 0.16
CA GLY A 107 -9.01 1.34 -0.91
C GLY A 107 -8.41 2.66 -1.39
N LEU A 108 -8.78 3.78 -0.76
CA LEU A 108 -8.04 5.03 -0.91
C LEU A 108 -6.65 4.90 -0.27
N CYS A 109 -5.70 5.75 -0.67
CA CYS A 109 -4.36 5.80 -0.08
C CYS A 109 -4.38 5.90 1.47
N VAL A 110 -5.30 6.70 2.02
CA VAL A 110 -5.51 6.84 3.47
C VAL A 110 -6.02 5.57 4.14
N ASP A 111 -6.80 4.75 3.41
CA ASP A 111 -7.33 3.48 3.93
C ASP A 111 -6.21 2.45 3.98
N TRP A 112 -5.35 2.40 2.96
CA TRP A 112 -4.13 1.59 2.94
C TRP A 112 -3.18 1.97 4.07
N ALA A 113 -2.83 3.26 4.21
CA ALA A 113 -1.92 3.74 5.25
C ALA A 113 -2.43 3.37 6.65
N ARG A 114 -3.74 3.56 6.90
CA ARG A 114 -4.37 3.20 8.17
C ARG A 114 -4.32 1.70 8.45
N ALA A 115 -4.72 0.86 7.48
CA ALA A 115 -4.77 -0.57 7.65
C ALA A 115 -3.37 -1.17 7.85
N MET A 116 -2.40 -0.76 7.03
CA MET A 116 -1.01 -1.19 7.14
C MET A 116 -0.40 -0.80 8.48
N ARG A 117 -0.58 0.46 8.90
CA ARG A 117 -0.07 0.91 10.19
C ARG A 117 -0.73 0.16 11.35
N ALA A 118 -2.05 -0.01 11.34
CA ALA A 118 -2.76 -0.77 12.37
C ALA A 118 -2.22 -2.20 12.49
N ARG A 119 -1.99 -2.87 11.36
CA ARG A 119 -1.41 -4.21 11.33
C ARG A 119 0.00 -4.26 11.89
N MET A 120 0.87 -3.31 11.55
CA MET A 120 2.23 -3.29 12.10
C MET A 120 2.25 -3.00 13.59
N ARG A 121 1.30 -2.22 14.12
CA ARG A 121 1.18 -1.95 15.56
C ARG A 121 0.84 -3.20 16.38
N THR A 122 0.08 -4.16 15.83
CA THR A 122 -0.21 -5.42 16.54
C THR A 122 1.03 -6.28 16.79
N LYS A 123 2.14 -6.00 16.09
CA LYS A 123 3.41 -6.71 16.26
C LYS A 123 4.21 -6.25 17.48
N ASN A 124 3.81 -5.15 18.14
CA ASN A 124 4.50 -4.60 19.32
C ASN A 124 6.02 -4.38 19.12
N LEU A 125 6.40 -3.90 17.92
CA LEU A 125 7.78 -3.72 17.49
C LEU A 125 8.58 -2.86 18.49
N LYS A 126 9.81 -3.28 18.77
CA LYS A 126 10.74 -2.62 19.69
C LYS A 126 11.83 -1.85 18.95
N THR A 127 12.16 -2.27 17.73
CA THR A 127 13.30 -1.77 16.99
C THR A 127 12.93 -0.82 15.85
N PHE A 128 11.63 -0.63 15.62
CA PHE A 128 11.09 0.27 14.61
C PHE A 128 10.16 1.34 15.19
N ASP A 129 10.08 2.46 14.48
CA ASP A 129 9.04 3.47 14.63
C ASP A 129 8.16 3.50 13.38
N LEU A 130 6.85 3.64 13.61
CA LEU A 130 5.82 3.59 12.56
C LEU A 130 5.19 4.98 12.39
N TYR A 131 5.26 5.50 11.17
CA TYR A 131 4.77 6.83 10.82
C TYR A 131 3.68 6.75 9.76
N TRP A 132 2.71 7.64 9.88
CA TRP A 132 1.88 8.03 8.76
C TRP A 132 2.62 9.09 7.95
N GLY A 133 3.06 8.73 6.75
CA GLY A 133 3.63 9.66 5.78
C GLY A 133 2.55 10.23 4.87
N VAL A 134 2.60 11.54 4.60
CA VAL A 134 1.70 12.21 3.66
C VAL A 134 2.49 13.07 2.68
N ALA A 135 2.11 13.03 1.41
CA ALA A 135 2.61 13.91 0.35
C ALA A 135 1.47 14.76 -0.19
N TYR A 136 1.76 16.01 -0.58
CA TYR A 136 0.78 16.97 -1.12
C TYR A 136 -0.50 17.12 -0.28
N LYS A 137 -0.35 17.13 1.05
CA LYS A 137 -1.46 17.24 2.00
C LYS A 137 -2.41 18.39 1.64
N GLY A 138 -3.71 18.12 1.62
CA GLY A 138 -4.77 19.06 1.27
C GLY A 138 -5.03 19.20 -0.24
N ASN A 139 -4.25 18.53 -1.10
CA ASN A 139 -4.50 18.52 -2.54
C ASN A 139 -5.47 17.38 -2.93
N PRO A 140 -6.68 17.66 -3.44
CA PRO A 140 -7.68 16.63 -3.72
C PRO A 140 -7.26 15.57 -4.74
N TRP A 141 -6.30 15.88 -5.61
CA TRP A 141 -5.88 15.02 -6.72
C TRP A 141 -4.51 14.39 -6.51
N ARG A 142 -3.68 14.99 -5.64
CA ARG A 142 -2.28 14.60 -5.44
C ARG A 142 -1.98 14.13 -4.04
N GLU A 143 -2.87 14.35 -3.07
CA GLU A 143 -2.67 13.88 -1.71
C GLU A 143 -2.45 12.37 -1.72
N HIS A 144 -1.34 11.96 -1.13
CA HIS A 144 -1.00 10.56 -1.03
C HIS A 144 -0.53 10.23 0.38
N SER A 145 -0.97 9.07 0.88
CA SER A 145 -0.67 8.61 2.24
C SER A 145 -0.13 7.20 2.19
N THR A 146 0.86 6.92 3.04
CA THR A 146 1.45 5.58 3.17
C THR A 146 2.02 5.35 4.56
N LEU A 147 2.28 4.09 4.90
CA LEU A 147 3.05 3.72 6.09
C LEU A 147 4.54 3.96 5.81
N ILE A 148 5.24 4.58 6.76
CA ILE A 148 6.69 4.74 6.72
C ILE A 148 7.29 4.14 7.99
N VAL A 149 8.38 3.38 7.81
CA VAL A 149 9.09 2.69 8.88
C VAL A 149 10.50 3.23 9.00
N THR A 150 10.93 3.62 10.20
CA THR A 150 12.32 3.95 10.52
C THR A 150 12.84 2.98 11.58
N ALA A 151 14.15 2.85 11.70
CA ALA A 151 14.73 2.29 12.92
C ALA A 151 14.38 3.20 14.13
N LYS A 152 14.27 2.59 15.32
CA LYS A 152 13.80 3.26 16.53
C LYS A 152 14.61 4.52 16.83
N GLY A 153 13.92 5.65 17.03
CA GLY A 153 14.52 6.93 17.37
C GLY A 153 15.28 7.62 16.23
N LYS A 154 15.28 7.06 15.01
CA LYS A 154 15.88 7.73 13.85
C LYS A 154 14.94 8.77 13.23
N PRO A 155 15.49 9.79 12.54
CA PRO A 155 14.67 10.80 11.85
C PRO A 155 13.73 10.18 10.82
N PHE A 156 12.56 10.80 10.63
CA PHE A 156 11.56 10.36 9.66
C PHE A 156 12.14 10.15 8.27
N GLU A 157 13.03 11.05 7.82
CA GLU A 157 13.63 11.09 6.48
C GLU A 157 14.50 9.87 6.16
N THR A 158 14.95 9.12 7.17
CA THR A 158 15.71 7.88 6.96
C THR A 158 14.81 6.69 6.65
N GLY A 159 13.49 6.86 6.70
CA GLY A 159 12.53 5.77 6.62
C GLY A 159 12.37 5.13 5.24
N ILE A 160 11.81 3.92 5.28
CA ILE A 160 11.31 3.18 4.11
C ILE A 160 9.79 3.32 4.07
N LEU A 161 9.25 3.72 2.92
CA LEU A 161 7.81 3.74 2.66
C LEU A 161 7.32 2.37 2.21
N LEU A 162 6.13 1.98 2.68
CA LEU A 162 5.47 0.71 2.39
C LEU A 162 4.10 0.98 1.79
N ASP A 163 4.05 1.10 0.46
CA ASP A 163 2.93 1.67 -0.30
C ASP A 163 2.26 0.64 -1.23
N PRO A 164 1.21 -0.04 -0.77
CA PRO A 164 0.44 -0.96 -1.62
C PRO A 164 -0.58 -0.25 -2.52
N TRP A 165 -0.82 1.06 -2.38
CA TRP A 165 -1.83 1.74 -3.17
C TRP A 165 -1.38 1.95 -4.62
N ARG A 166 -0.10 2.31 -4.84
CA ARG A 166 0.45 2.62 -6.18
C ARG A 166 0.22 1.52 -7.20
N ASN A 167 0.40 0.26 -6.79
CA ASN A 167 0.26 -0.90 -7.67
C ASN A 167 -0.97 -1.74 -7.30
N SER A 168 -2.02 -1.11 -6.75
CA SER A 168 -3.31 -1.77 -6.46
C SER A 168 -3.14 -3.09 -5.69
N GLY A 169 -2.55 -3.04 -4.50
CA GLY A 169 -2.38 -4.20 -3.63
C GLY A 169 -1.04 -4.91 -3.77
N ASP A 170 -0.30 -4.71 -4.86
CA ASP A 170 1.12 -5.08 -4.92
C ASP A 170 1.98 -4.02 -4.22
N LEU A 171 2.85 -4.43 -3.31
CA LEU A 171 3.65 -3.49 -2.53
C LEU A 171 4.69 -2.78 -3.40
N TYR A 172 4.63 -1.45 -3.42
CA TYR A 172 5.76 -0.60 -3.76
C TYR A 172 6.49 -0.19 -2.47
N TRP A 173 7.81 -0.28 -2.45
CA TRP A 173 8.62 0.22 -1.35
C TRP A 173 9.87 0.93 -1.86
N SER A 174 10.33 1.92 -1.10
CA SER A 174 11.55 2.69 -1.38
C SER A 174 11.97 3.44 -0.11
N THR A 175 13.21 3.93 -0.07
CA THR A 175 13.57 4.94 0.94
C THR A 175 12.92 6.28 0.57
N ILE A 176 12.59 7.12 1.56
CA ILE A 176 12.06 8.46 1.29
C ILE A 176 12.98 9.25 0.35
N LYS A 177 14.29 9.16 0.57
CA LYS A 177 15.29 9.86 -0.25
C LYS A 177 15.25 9.47 -1.72
N ASN A 178 14.92 8.22 -2.03
CA ASN A 178 14.93 7.70 -3.40
C ASN A 178 13.58 7.85 -4.12
N ASP A 179 12.49 8.13 -3.40
CA ASP A 179 11.18 8.34 -4.01
C ASP A 179 10.95 9.80 -4.40
N LEU A 180 11.50 10.19 -5.54
CA LEU A 180 11.48 11.58 -6.03
C LEU A 180 10.10 12.07 -6.49
N GLN A 181 9.11 11.18 -6.59
CA GLN A 181 7.77 11.51 -7.07
C GLN A 181 6.94 12.29 -6.03
N TYR A 182 7.21 12.05 -4.74
CA TYR A 182 6.38 12.53 -3.64
C TYR A 182 7.24 13.23 -2.57
N PRO A 183 6.92 14.49 -2.21
CA PRO A 183 7.61 15.20 -1.14
C PRO A 183 7.02 14.75 0.21
N TRP A 184 7.41 13.55 0.67
CA TRP A 184 6.90 12.96 1.89
C TRP A 184 7.16 13.85 3.11
N LYS A 185 6.12 14.01 3.92
CA LYS A 185 6.15 14.69 5.21
C LYS A 185 5.55 13.80 6.28
N TYR A 186 6.08 13.96 7.48
CA TYR A 186 5.48 13.41 8.68
C TYR A 186 4.07 13.97 8.89
N PHE A 187 3.10 13.09 9.15
CA PHE A 187 1.74 13.47 9.55
C PHE A 187 1.41 13.02 10.98
N GLU A 188 1.71 11.78 11.33
CA GLU A 188 1.39 11.19 12.64
C GLU A 188 2.38 10.06 13.02
N GLY A 189 2.65 9.86 14.31
CA GLY A 189 3.60 8.88 14.87
C GLY A 189 4.67 9.53 15.77
N PRO A 190 5.69 8.79 16.24
CA PRO A 190 5.80 7.34 16.13
C PRO A 190 4.78 6.66 17.05
N GLY A 191 4.11 5.62 16.57
CA GLY A 191 3.15 4.89 17.40
C GLY A 191 2.74 3.55 16.85
#